data_AF-A0A925YAG0-F1
#
_entry.id   AF-A0A925YAG0-F1
#
_cell.length_a   1.000
_cell.length_b   1.000
_cell.length_c   1.000
_cell.angle_alpha   90.00
_cell.angle_beta   90.00
_cell.angle_gamma   90.00
#
_symmetry.space_group_name_H-M   'P 1'
#
loop_
_entity.id
_entity.type
_entity.pdbx_description
1 polymer ?
#
loop_
_entity_poly.entity_id
_entity_poly.type
_entity_poly.pdbx_seq_one_letter_code
_entity_poly.pdbx_strand_id
1 'polypeptide(L)'
;MMMTAYSVAQVRFRHAPGRAFSFVTVALLLSMPLFASCADPAGTLLIVQNQVPVIDENGLCLISPDSNGLSLTSGVLDVDLDQPRPYFVHPLIQNRLPSRVTSGIERNSMALQQVNTSIKAPPGVDPKWAAGCPGTFSSPAAGQMDPGSSRSLSVFGFQTCHAARLRALIEEKAIPSDLAQPVYFTVELTAVAKHNGSDQTSPTFPFDVRVCAGCLQAMYPLTPSCADAPKPNPLHGNPCNIAQDGPAVLCCTNPGGVLICPAPDA
;
A
#
# COMPACT_ATOMS: atom_id res chain seq x y z
N MET A 1 -50.24 9.16 -20.89
CA MET A 1 -50.80 10.52 -20.88
C MET A 1 -50.35 11.20 -19.59
N MET A 2 -49.19 11.86 -19.60
CA MET A 2 -48.76 12.86 -18.62
C MET A 2 -47.45 13.44 -19.14
N MET A 3 -47.53 14.63 -19.73
CA MET A 3 -46.40 15.45 -20.15
C MET A 3 -45.92 16.24 -18.95
N THR A 4 -44.61 16.23 -18.67
CA THR A 4 -43.99 17.09 -17.66
C THR A 4 -43.11 18.11 -18.38
N ALA A 5 -43.50 19.37 -18.30
CA ALA A 5 -42.83 20.51 -18.91
C ALA A 5 -41.63 20.96 -18.06
N TYR A 6 -40.47 21.17 -18.68
CA TYR A 6 -39.33 21.84 -18.08
C TYR A 6 -39.36 23.33 -18.43
N SER A 7 -39.35 24.17 -17.39
CA SER A 7 -39.32 25.63 -17.46
C SER A 7 -37.87 26.12 -17.57
N VAL A 8 -37.60 26.94 -18.58
CA VAL A 8 -36.29 27.56 -18.84
C VAL A 8 -36.24 28.92 -18.14
N ALA A 9 -35.38 29.06 -17.13
CA ALA A 9 -35.13 30.34 -16.48
C ALA A 9 -34.13 31.18 -17.30
N GLN A 10 -34.61 32.28 -17.87
CA GLN A 10 -33.77 33.28 -18.53
C GLN A 10 -33.08 34.17 -17.50
N VAL A 11 -31.74 34.18 -17.49
CA VAL A 11 -30.92 35.13 -16.73
C VAL A 11 -30.79 36.42 -17.54
N ARG A 12 -31.41 37.50 -17.05
CA ARG A 12 -31.29 38.85 -17.61
C ARG A 12 -29.93 39.46 -17.25
N PHE A 13 -29.11 39.72 -18.27
CA PHE A 13 -27.95 40.62 -18.17
C PHE A 13 -28.44 42.08 -18.07
N ARG A 14 -28.12 42.76 -16.97
CA ARG A 14 -28.21 44.22 -16.88
C ARG A 14 -26.86 44.84 -17.24
N HIS A 15 -26.83 45.55 -18.36
CA HIS A 15 -25.78 46.51 -18.69
C HIS A 15 -25.93 47.77 -17.80
N ALA A 16 -24.83 48.24 -17.23
CA ALA A 16 -24.71 49.57 -16.65
C ALA A 16 -23.58 50.32 -17.38
N PRO A 17 -23.80 51.60 -17.79
CA PRO A 17 -22.80 52.36 -18.53
C PRO A 17 -21.86 53.15 -17.59
N GLY A 18 -20.58 53.12 -17.97
CA GLY A 18 -19.70 54.28 -18.07
C GLY A 18 -19.48 55.17 -16.85
N ARG A 19 -18.30 55.06 -16.24
CA ARG A 19 -17.55 56.23 -15.74
C ARG A 19 -16.07 56.06 -16.05
N ALA A 20 -15.59 56.93 -16.95
CA ALA A 20 -14.18 57.19 -17.15
C ALA A 20 -13.60 57.82 -15.88
N PHE A 21 -12.50 57.25 -15.38
CA PHE A 21 -11.67 57.90 -14.38
C PHE A 21 -10.20 57.74 -14.74
N SER A 22 -9.50 58.85 -14.51
CA SER A 22 -8.19 59.23 -14.97
C SER A 22 -7.08 58.25 -14.63
N PHE A 23 -6.15 58.15 -15.60
CA PHE A 23 -4.81 57.64 -15.42
C PHE A 23 -4.05 58.47 -14.38
N VAL A 24 -3.69 57.85 -13.25
CA VAL A 24 -2.56 58.27 -12.42
C VAL A 24 -1.69 57.05 -12.21
N THR A 25 -0.63 56.99 -13.00
CA THR A 25 0.41 55.97 -12.98
C THR A 25 1.29 56.21 -11.74
N VAL A 26 1.02 55.53 -10.63
CA VAL A 26 1.97 55.39 -9.51
C VAL A 26 2.67 54.06 -9.69
N ALA A 27 3.87 54.11 -10.28
CA ALA A 27 4.77 52.97 -10.37
C ALA A 27 5.39 52.68 -8.99
N LEU A 28 4.67 51.93 -8.16
CA LEU A 28 5.25 51.29 -6.98
C LEU A 28 5.98 50.02 -7.45
N LEU A 29 7.30 50.13 -7.62
CA LEU A 29 8.20 48.99 -7.76
C LEU A 29 8.19 48.20 -6.44
N LEU A 30 7.19 47.34 -6.25
CA LEU A 30 7.28 46.24 -5.29
C LEU A 30 8.33 45.27 -5.82
N SER A 31 9.56 45.44 -5.36
CA SER A 31 10.57 44.39 -5.36
C SER A 31 10.09 43.26 -4.45
N MET A 32 9.23 42.38 -4.98
CA MET A 32 8.95 41.10 -4.35
C MET A 32 10.24 40.29 -4.39
N PRO A 33 10.87 39.95 -3.25
CA PRO A 33 11.90 38.93 -3.26
C PRO A 33 11.22 37.67 -3.77
N LEU A 34 11.55 37.28 -5.01
CA LEU A 34 11.38 35.92 -5.47
C LEU A 34 12.27 35.08 -4.56
N PHE A 35 11.74 34.67 -3.41
CA PHE A 35 12.26 33.53 -2.68
C PHE A 35 12.11 32.36 -3.64
N ALA A 36 13.17 32.14 -4.42
CA ALA A 36 13.36 30.93 -5.18
C ALA A 36 13.41 29.81 -4.13
N SER A 37 12.23 29.26 -3.83
CA SER A 37 12.10 27.99 -3.15
C SER A 37 12.83 27.01 -4.06
N CYS A 38 14.08 26.71 -3.72
CA CYS A 38 14.78 25.56 -4.27
C CYS A 38 14.02 24.35 -3.74
N ALA A 39 12.93 23.99 -4.41
CA ALA A 39 12.32 22.69 -4.23
C ALA A 39 13.41 21.67 -4.54
N ASP A 40 13.64 20.75 -3.60
CA ASP A 40 14.57 19.66 -3.85
C ASP A 40 14.16 18.94 -5.15
N PRO A 41 15.13 18.52 -5.98
CA PRO A 41 14.82 17.84 -7.23
C PRO A 41 13.99 16.58 -6.95
N ALA A 42 13.03 16.28 -7.82
CA ALA A 42 12.24 15.06 -7.72
C ALA A 42 13.14 13.81 -7.71
N GLY A 43 12.76 12.80 -6.93
CA GLY A 43 13.46 11.52 -6.87
C GLY A 43 14.62 11.42 -5.87
N THR A 44 14.72 12.36 -4.92
CA THR A 44 15.65 12.31 -3.78
C THR A 44 15.23 11.30 -2.71
N LEU A 45 13.93 11.09 -2.55
CA LEU A 45 13.34 9.99 -1.77
C LEU A 45 12.72 8.98 -2.73
N LEU A 46 13.07 7.71 -2.61
CA LEU A 46 12.60 6.67 -3.53
C LEU A 46 12.25 5.38 -2.78
N ILE A 47 11.16 4.72 -3.17
CA ILE A 47 10.96 3.30 -2.85
C ILE A 47 11.63 2.52 -3.98
N VAL A 48 12.68 1.76 -3.67
CA VAL A 48 13.54 1.09 -4.66
C VAL A 48 12.98 -0.26 -5.06
N GLN A 49 12.54 -1.05 -4.07
CA GLN A 49 11.99 -2.39 -4.28
C GLN A 49 11.15 -2.84 -3.08
N ASN A 50 10.37 -3.90 -3.27
CA ASN A 50 9.73 -4.63 -2.17
C ASN A 50 10.62 -5.81 -1.75
N GLN A 51 11.05 -5.87 -0.49
CA GLN A 51 11.97 -6.89 0.00
C GLN A 51 11.26 -8.20 0.31
N VAL A 52 11.95 -9.32 0.12
CA VAL A 52 11.54 -10.61 0.70
C VAL A 52 11.98 -10.63 2.16
N PRO A 53 11.06 -10.72 3.14
CA PRO A 53 11.44 -10.90 4.52
C PRO A 53 12.03 -12.30 4.71
N VAL A 54 13.04 -12.42 5.58
CA VAL A 54 13.68 -13.69 5.93
C VAL A 54 13.52 -13.92 7.43
N ILE A 55 13.37 -15.18 7.84
CA ILE A 55 13.51 -15.53 9.25
C ILE A 55 14.99 -15.61 9.59
N ASP A 56 15.40 -15.01 10.71
CA ASP A 56 16.69 -15.30 11.32
C ASP A 56 16.70 -16.64 12.08
N GLU A 57 17.86 -16.96 12.65
CA GLU A 57 18.07 -18.18 13.47
C GLU A 57 17.18 -18.23 14.73
N ASN A 58 16.60 -17.11 15.15
CA ASN A 58 15.74 -16.98 16.33
C ASN A 58 14.24 -17.03 16.01
N GLY A 59 13.85 -17.23 14.75
CA GLY A 59 12.44 -17.17 14.37
C GLY A 59 11.92 -15.76 14.11
N LEU A 60 12.78 -14.74 14.11
CA LEU A 60 12.40 -13.34 13.95
C LEU A 60 12.41 -12.92 12.49
N CYS A 61 11.43 -12.09 12.13
CA CYS A 61 11.31 -11.54 10.79
C CYS A 61 12.25 -10.36 10.57
N LEU A 62 13.26 -10.61 9.76
CA LEU A 62 14.22 -9.62 9.32
C LEU A 62 13.92 -9.20 7.88
N ILE A 63 13.94 -7.90 7.65
CA ILE A 63 13.78 -7.33 6.32
C ILE A 63 15.11 -6.66 5.99
N SER A 64 15.82 -7.21 5.00
CA SER A 64 17.15 -6.70 4.64
C SER A 64 17.06 -5.25 4.16
N PRO A 65 17.92 -4.34 4.66
CA PRO A 65 18.06 -2.99 4.10
C PRO A 65 18.97 -2.95 2.85
N ASP A 66 19.47 -4.10 2.38
CA ASP A 66 20.31 -4.18 1.19
C ASP A 66 19.47 -4.14 -0.09
N SER A 67 19.80 -3.21 -0.99
CA SER A 67 19.18 -3.11 -2.31
C SER A 67 19.56 -4.26 -3.25
N ASN A 68 20.62 -5.00 -2.95
CA ASN A 68 21.00 -6.21 -3.70
C ASN A 68 20.31 -7.47 -3.17
N GLY A 69 19.51 -7.33 -2.11
CA GLY A 69 18.73 -8.43 -1.54
C GLY A 69 17.62 -8.93 -2.48
N LEU A 70 17.04 -10.07 -2.12
CA LEU A 70 15.89 -10.63 -2.83
C LEU A 70 14.70 -9.68 -2.75
N SER A 71 14.04 -9.48 -3.88
CA SER A 71 12.85 -8.64 -3.98
C SER A 71 11.66 -9.41 -4.53
N LEU A 72 10.48 -9.00 -4.11
CA LEU A 72 9.21 -9.44 -4.68
C LEU A 72 8.77 -8.45 -5.75
N THR A 73 8.35 -8.97 -6.90
CA THR A 73 7.71 -8.18 -7.96
C THR A 73 6.19 -8.16 -7.82
N SER A 74 5.63 -9.13 -7.11
CA SER A 74 4.20 -9.26 -6.84
C SER A 74 3.97 -10.10 -5.58
N GLY A 75 2.77 -9.97 -5.02
CA GLY A 75 2.32 -10.73 -3.86
C GLY A 75 1.12 -11.63 -4.12
N VAL A 76 0.78 -12.45 -3.13
CA VAL A 76 -0.41 -13.30 -3.08
C VAL A 76 -1.14 -13.05 -1.77
N LEU A 77 -2.42 -12.68 -1.87
CA LEU A 77 -3.37 -12.53 -0.78
C LEU A 77 -4.44 -13.64 -0.82
N ASP A 78 -4.32 -14.65 0.04
CA ASP A 78 -5.37 -15.66 0.23
C ASP A 78 -6.40 -15.17 1.27
N VAL A 79 -7.64 -14.98 0.83
CA VAL A 79 -8.74 -14.45 1.66
C VAL A 79 -9.62 -15.55 2.28
N ASP A 80 -9.37 -16.83 1.95
CA ASP A 80 -10.17 -17.97 2.42
C ASP A 80 -9.49 -18.76 3.55
N LEU A 81 -8.54 -18.14 4.24
CA LEU A 81 -7.91 -18.71 5.43
C LEU A 81 -8.88 -18.76 6.62
N ASP A 82 -8.41 -19.35 7.73
CA ASP A 82 -9.12 -19.52 8.99
C ASP A 82 -9.74 -18.22 9.54
N GLN A 83 -9.06 -17.10 9.30
CA GLN A 83 -9.52 -15.77 9.64
C GLN A 83 -8.99 -14.74 8.62
N PRO A 84 -9.65 -13.58 8.48
CA PRO A 84 -9.10 -12.49 7.69
C PRO A 84 -7.70 -12.11 8.22
N ARG A 85 -6.71 -12.07 7.33
CA ARG A 85 -5.33 -11.71 7.67
C ARG A 85 -4.93 -10.45 6.88
N PRO A 86 -4.14 -9.54 7.46
CA PRO A 86 -3.57 -8.44 6.70
C PRO A 86 -2.55 -8.98 5.69
N TYR A 87 -2.20 -8.13 4.72
CA TYR A 87 -1.10 -8.35 3.80
C TYR A 87 -0.07 -7.24 4.01
N PHE A 88 1.17 -7.61 4.30
CA PHE A 88 2.27 -6.67 4.47
C PHE A 88 3.07 -6.51 3.18
N VAL A 89 3.46 -5.28 2.90
CA VAL A 89 4.49 -4.95 1.91
C VAL A 89 5.73 -4.50 2.68
N HIS A 90 6.90 -4.82 2.16
CA HIS A 90 8.19 -4.56 2.78
C HIS A 90 9.06 -3.62 1.93
N PRO A 91 8.65 -2.34 1.74
CA PRO A 91 9.37 -1.44 0.86
C PRO A 91 10.76 -1.10 1.40
N LEU A 92 11.75 -1.10 0.51
CA LEU A 92 13.07 -0.51 0.73
C LEU A 92 13.05 0.95 0.28
N ILE A 93 13.13 1.87 1.22
CA ILE A 93 13.14 3.31 0.96
C ILE A 93 14.57 3.82 0.99
N GLN A 94 14.97 4.59 0.00
CA GLN A 94 16.32 5.15 -0.12
C GLN A 94 16.29 6.67 -0.08
N ASN A 95 17.20 7.24 0.71
CA ASN A 95 17.61 8.63 0.60
C ASN A 95 18.74 8.74 -0.43
N ARG A 96 18.44 9.29 -1.61
CA ARG A 96 19.38 9.41 -2.72
C ARG A 96 20.18 10.72 -2.71
N LEU A 97 20.01 11.55 -1.69
CA LEU A 97 20.85 12.74 -1.54
C LEU A 97 22.31 12.29 -1.30
N PRO A 98 23.30 12.96 -1.94
CA PRO A 98 24.70 12.69 -1.64
C PRO A 98 25.06 13.25 -0.27
N SER A 99 26.05 12.66 0.40
CA SER A 99 26.60 13.30 1.60
C SER A 99 27.24 14.64 1.26
N ARG A 100 27.06 15.63 2.13
CA ARG A 100 27.61 16.99 1.95
C ARG A 100 28.71 17.34 2.93
N VAL A 101 29.01 16.45 3.88
CA VAL A 101 30.01 16.71 4.90
C VAL A 101 30.99 15.55 5.00
N THR A 102 32.27 15.88 5.19
CA THR A 102 33.30 14.92 5.61
C THR A 102 33.37 14.80 7.14
N SER A 103 32.87 15.80 7.88
CA SER A 103 32.69 15.81 9.33
C SER A 103 31.65 16.85 9.75
N GLY A 104 30.82 16.57 10.76
CA GLY A 104 29.83 17.51 11.31
C GLY A 104 28.37 17.11 11.08
N ILE A 105 27.45 18.09 11.16
CA ILE A 105 26.01 17.85 11.00
C ILE A 105 25.68 17.61 9.52
N GLU A 106 25.13 16.44 9.22
CA GLU A 106 24.70 16.07 7.87
C GLU A 106 23.30 16.63 7.56
N ARG A 107 23.27 17.62 6.65
CA ARG A 107 22.06 18.36 6.25
C ARG A 107 21.20 17.60 5.25
N ASN A 108 21.75 16.60 4.57
CA ASN A 108 21.04 15.78 3.60
C ASN A 108 20.42 14.52 4.22
N SER A 109 20.36 14.46 5.55
CA SER A 109 19.66 13.41 6.25
C SER A 109 18.14 13.66 6.21
N MET A 110 17.35 12.59 6.09
CA MET A 110 15.90 12.66 6.00
C MET A 110 15.27 11.94 7.18
N ALA A 111 14.24 12.52 7.79
CA ALA A 111 13.43 11.88 8.82
C ALA A 111 12.17 11.30 8.20
N LEU A 112 12.16 9.99 7.93
CA LEU A 112 10.99 9.28 7.44
C LEU A 112 9.83 9.44 8.43
N GLN A 113 8.64 9.71 7.91
CA GLN A 113 7.43 9.97 8.70
C GLN A 113 6.40 8.86 8.54
N GLN A 114 6.09 8.52 7.29
CA GLN A 114 5.01 7.59 6.95
C GLN A 114 5.16 7.03 5.54
N VAL A 115 4.41 5.96 5.29
CA VAL A 115 4.14 5.44 3.95
C VAL A 115 2.64 5.50 3.71
N ASN A 116 2.23 6.21 2.68
CA ASN A 116 0.85 6.24 2.21
C ASN A 116 0.62 5.06 1.28
N THR A 117 -0.51 4.39 1.47
CA THR A 117 -0.94 3.24 0.67
C THR A 117 -2.27 3.59 -0.02
N SER A 118 -2.39 3.29 -1.31
CA SER A 118 -3.66 3.32 -2.05
C SER A 118 -3.87 1.99 -2.79
N ILE A 119 -5.00 1.34 -2.57
CA ILE A 119 -5.36 0.07 -3.20
C ILE A 119 -6.20 0.34 -4.44
N LYS A 120 -5.70 -0.03 -5.62
CA LYS A 120 -6.40 0.05 -6.89
C LYS A 120 -6.98 -1.32 -7.25
N ALA A 121 -8.28 -1.34 -7.50
CA ALA A 121 -8.96 -2.51 -8.01
C ALA A 121 -8.72 -2.68 -9.51
N PRO A 122 -8.76 -3.93 -10.02
CA PRO A 122 -8.71 -4.15 -11.46
C PRO A 122 -9.95 -3.56 -12.16
N PRO A 123 -9.88 -3.30 -13.47
CA PRO A 123 -11.01 -2.75 -14.22
C PRO A 123 -12.30 -3.56 -14.05
N GLY A 124 -13.41 -2.87 -13.79
CA GLY A 124 -14.74 -3.48 -13.62
C GLY A 124 -15.03 -4.00 -12.20
N VAL A 125 -14.05 -3.98 -11.29
CA VAL A 125 -14.25 -4.33 -9.89
C VAL A 125 -14.38 -3.06 -9.05
N ASP A 126 -15.52 -2.92 -8.36
CA ASP A 126 -15.72 -1.88 -7.35
C ASP A 126 -15.66 -2.53 -5.95
N PRO A 127 -14.58 -2.27 -5.17
CA PRO A 127 -14.45 -2.88 -3.87
C PRO A 127 -15.45 -2.36 -2.84
N LYS A 128 -16.02 -1.16 -3.05
CA LYS A 128 -16.89 -0.47 -2.10
C LYS A 128 -16.28 -0.42 -0.69
N TRP A 129 -15.06 0.11 -0.61
CA TRP A 129 -14.35 0.27 0.67
C TRP A 129 -15.21 1.02 1.68
N ALA A 130 -15.38 0.46 2.87
CA ALA A 130 -16.14 1.08 3.95
C ALA A 130 -15.38 2.29 4.52
N ALA A 131 -16.09 3.26 5.10
CA ALA A 131 -15.45 4.44 5.70
C ALA A 131 -14.42 4.09 6.80
N GLY A 132 -14.67 3.03 7.57
CA GLY A 132 -13.74 2.51 8.59
C GLY A 132 -12.64 1.59 8.04
N CYS A 133 -12.63 1.33 6.74
CA CYS A 133 -11.66 0.48 6.05
C CYS A 133 -11.38 1.07 4.65
N PRO A 134 -10.84 2.30 4.58
CA PRO A 134 -10.68 2.99 3.31
C PRO A 134 -9.56 2.36 2.49
N GLY A 135 -9.74 2.30 1.16
CA GLY A 135 -8.68 1.85 0.25
C GLY A 135 -7.45 2.77 0.20
N THR A 136 -7.48 3.91 0.88
CA THR A 136 -6.33 4.80 1.04
C THR A 136 -6.10 5.06 2.52
N PHE A 137 -4.90 4.82 3.02
CA PHE A 137 -4.51 4.98 4.42
C PHE A 137 -3.00 5.22 4.55
N SER A 138 -2.54 5.55 5.75
CA SER A 138 -1.12 5.80 6.03
C SER A 138 -0.61 4.87 7.13
N SER A 139 0.56 4.27 6.91
CA SER A 139 1.31 3.52 7.92
C SER A 139 2.41 4.41 8.50
N PRO A 140 2.50 4.59 9.83
CA PRO A 140 3.58 5.36 10.43
C PRO A 140 4.92 4.68 10.16
N ALA A 141 5.94 5.48 9.84
CA ALA A 141 7.28 5.00 9.53
C ALA A 141 8.31 5.96 10.13
N ALA A 142 8.68 5.74 11.39
CA ALA A 142 9.67 6.58 12.05
C ALA A 142 11.09 6.10 11.73
N GLY A 143 11.97 7.05 11.38
CA GLY A 143 13.38 6.74 11.21
C GLY A 143 14.20 7.83 10.54
N GLN A 144 15.42 8.04 11.01
CA GLN A 144 16.40 8.82 10.26
C GLN A 144 16.99 7.97 9.13
N MET A 145 17.24 8.60 7.99
CA MET A 145 17.95 8.04 6.85
C MET A 145 19.10 9.00 6.49
N ASP A 146 20.32 8.51 6.64
CA ASP A 146 21.51 9.22 6.22
C ASP A 146 21.56 9.32 4.68
N PRO A 147 22.31 10.29 4.12
CA PRO A 147 22.47 10.39 2.67
C PRO A 147 23.03 9.10 2.07
N GLY A 148 22.43 8.62 0.98
CA GLY A 148 22.78 7.37 0.31
C GLY A 148 22.27 6.10 1.01
N SER A 149 21.80 6.21 2.25
CA SER A 149 21.30 5.07 3.03
C SER A 149 19.92 4.61 2.55
N SER A 150 19.64 3.34 2.81
CA SER A 150 18.31 2.74 2.63
C SER A 150 17.76 2.24 3.96
N ARG A 151 16.44 2.21 4.06
CA ARG A 151 15.69 1.70 5.20
C ARG A 151 14.56 0.80 4.71
N SER A 152 14.53 -0.42 5.23
CA SER A 152 13.42 -1.34 5.02
C SER A 152 12.36 -1.17 6.08
N LEU A 153 11.10 -1.30 5.68
CA LEU A 153 9.94 -1.21 6.56
C LEU A 153 9.04 -2.43 6.38
N SER A 154 8.13 -2.64 7.33
CA SER A 154 6.91 -3.43 7.13
C SER A 154 5.73 -2.48 7.19
N VAL A 155 4.91 -2.44 6.14
CA VAL A 155 3.73 -1.57 6.04
C VAL A 155 2.53 -2.38 5.56
N PHE A 156 1.33 -1.94 5.90
CA PHE A 156 0.13 -2.60 5.40
C PHE A 156 -0.05 -2.30 3.90
N GLY A 157 -0.11 -3.34 3.09
CA GLY A 157 -0.69 -3.29 1.74
C GLY A 157 -2.19 -3.49 1.78
N PHE A 158 -2.65 -4.48 2.55
CA PHE A 158 -4.05 -4.69 2.91
C PHE A 158 -4.19 -4.82 4.43
N GLN A 159 -5.18 -4.16 5.02
CA GLN A 159 -5.58 -4.36 6.40
C GLN A 159 -6.51 -5.57 6.50
N THR A 160 -6.67 -6.10 7.72
CA THR A 160 -7.58 -7.22 8.01
C THR A 160 -9.00 -7.02 7.47
N CYS A 161 -9.53 -5.80 7.58
CA CYS A 161 -10.87 -5.46 7.10
C CYS A 161 -10.97 -5.49 5.56
N HIS A 162 -9.88 -5.26 4.82
CA HIS A 162 -9.86 -5.40 3.37
C HIS A 162 -9.97 -6.87 2.97
N ALA A 163 -9.26 -7.78 3.64
CA ALA A 163 -9.34 -9.22 3.36
C ALA A 163 -10.78 -9.74 3.53
N ALA A 164 -11.48 -9.30 4.59
CA ALA A 164 -12.90 -9.64 4.78
C ALA A 164 -13.79 -9.12 3.64
N ARG A 165 -13.58 -7.88 3.17
CA ARG A 165 -14.36 -7.33 2.05
C ARG A 165 -14.04 -8.04 0.73
N LEU A 166 -12.77 -8.37 0.48
CA LEU A 166 -12.35 -9.10 -0.72
C LEU A 166 -12.98 -10.49 -0.76
N ARG A 167 -13.02 -11.20 0.38
CA ARG A 167 -13.76 -12.46 0.51
C ARG A 167 -15.24 -12.30 0.13
N ALA A 168 -15.90 -11.27 0.65
CA ALA A 168 -17.29 -10.98 0.30
C ALA A 168 -17.48 -10.71 -1.21
N LEU A 169 -16.53 -10.05 -1.89
CA LEU A 169 -16.60 -9.86 -3.34
C LEU A 169 -16.52 -11.19 -4.11
N ILE A 170 -15.77 -12.18 -3.61
CA ILE A 170 -15.74 -13.54 -4.17
C ILE A 170 -17.10 -14.21 -4.00
N GLU A 171 -17.67 -14.15 -2.80
CA GLU A 171 -18.99 -14.73 -2.48
C GLU A 171 -20.13 -14.07 -3.29
N GLU A 172 -20.05 -12.76 -3.50
CA GLU A 172 -20.94 -11.96 -4.36
C GLU A 172 -20.72 -12.24 -5.86
N LYS A 173 -19.70 -13.03 -6.23
CA LYS A 173 -19.26 -13.29 -7.61
C LYS A 173 -18.84 -12.02 -8.38
N ALA A 174 -18.47 -10.96 -7.66
CA ALA A 174 -17.92 -9.73 -8.22
C ALA A 174 -16.47 -9.91 -8.67
N ILE A 175 -15.75 -10.87 -8.06
CA ILE A 175 -14.46 -11.37 -8.53
C ILE A 175 -14.50 -12.90 -8.60
N PRO A 176 -13.82 -13.54 -9.57
CA PRO A 176 -13.81 -14.98 -9.71
C PRO A 176 -13.17 -15.66 -8.49
N SER A 177 -13.77 -16.77 -8.05
CA SER A 177 -13.20 -17.66 -7.03
C SER A 177 -12.24 -18.69 -7.63
N ASP A 178 -12.28 -18.89 -8.94
CA ASP A 178 -11.45 -19.89 -9.59
C ASP A 178 -9.97 -19.46 -9.62
N LEU A 179 -9.09 -20.43 -9.39
CA LEU A 179 -7.65 -20.18 -9.39
C LEU A 179 -7.06 -20.00 -10.78
N ALA A 180 -7.86 -20.21 -11.84
CA ALA A 180 -7.42 -20.10 -13.22
C ALA A 180 -7.43 -18.64 -13.72
N GLN A 181 -8.28 -17.79 -13.16
CA GLN A 181 -8.37 -16.37 -13.46
C GLN A 181 -7.79 -15.54 -12.32
N PRO A 182 -6.49 -15.21 -12.34
CA PRO A 182 -5.89 -14.42 -11.27
C PRO A 182 -6.44 -12.99 -11.27
N VAL A 183 -6.84 -12.52 -10.10
CA VAL A 183 -7.33 -11.15 -9.88
C VAL A 183 -6.25 -10.35 -9.19
N TYR A 184 -5.72 -9.33 -9.86
CA TYR A 184 -4.67 -8.48 -9.31
C TYR A 184 -5.23 -7.15 -8.83
N PHE A 185 -4.87 -6.77 -7.62
CA PHE A 185 -5.03 -5.43 -7.10
C PHE A 185 -3.66 -4.77 -7.03
N THR A 186 -3.56 -3.51 -7.46
CA THR A 186 -2.30 -2.77 -7.37
C THR A 186 -2.27 -1.98 -6.07
N VAL A 187 -1.28 -2.25 -5.24
CA VAL A 187 -0.97 -1.47 -4.03
C VAL A 187 0.02 -0.37 -4.43
N GLU A 188 -0.44 0.87 -4.45
CA GLU A 188 0.38 2.04 -4.73
C GLU A 188 0.93 2.60 -3.42
N LEU A 189 2.26 2.58 -3.27
CA LEU A 189 2.96 3.12 -2.10
C LEU A 189 3.60 4.46 -2.40
N THR A 190 3.63 5.34 -1.40
CA THR A 190 4.34 6.62 -1.46
C THR A 190 4.94 6.93 -0.10
N ALA A 191 6.27 7.06 -0.04
CA ALA A 191 6.99 7.41 1.18
C ALA A 191 6.99 8.93 1.38
N VAL A 192 6.87 9.36 2.64
CA VAL A 192 6.96 10.77 3.04
C VAL A 192 8.03 10.92 4.12
N ALA A 193 8.98 11.82 3.90
CA ALA A 193 10.05 12.15 4.84
C ALA A 193 10.20 13.66 5.01
N LYS A 194 10.69 14.10 6.17
CA LYS A 194 11.08 15.49 6.41
C LYS A 194 12.55 15.70 6.02
N HIS A 195 12.81 16.75 5.25
CA HIS A 195 14.15 17.23 4.90
C HIS A 195 14.18 18.75 5.04
N ASN A 196 15.06 19.27 5.90
CA ASN A 196 15.21 20.72 6.17
C ASN A 196 13.89 21.47 6.46
N GLY A 197 12.96 20.81 7.14
CA GLY A 197 11.65 21.38 7.53
C GLY A 197 10.53 21.23 6.49
N SER A 198 10.85 20.75 5.28
CA SER A 198 9.87 20.50 4.21
C SER A 198 9.59 19.00 4.06
N ASP A 199 8.40 18.66 3.56
CA ASP A 199 8.06 17.29 3.20
C ASP A 199 8.64 16.92 1.83
N GLN A 200 9.27 15.76 1.78
CA GLN A 200 9.72 15.09 0.58
C GLN A 200 8.86 13.86 0.37
N THR A 201 8.32 13.74 -0.84
CA THR A 201 7.40 12.66 -1.21
C THR A 201 8.04 11.86 -2.34
N SER A 202 8.09 10.54 -2.20
CA SER A 202 8.61 9.67 -3.26
C SER A 202 7.66 9.67 -4.46
N PRO A 203 8.13 9.25 -5.65
CA PRO A 203 7.23 8.76 -6.69
C PRO A 203 6.37 7.59 -6.18
N THR A 204 5.24 7.36 -6.84
CA THR A 204 4.39 6.19 -6.58
C THR A 204 5.13 4.91 -6.96
N PHE A 205 5.15 3.95 -6.03
CA PHE A 205 5.67 2.60 -6.26
C PHE A 205 4.50 1.62 -6.35
N PRO A 206 4.15 1.12 -7.54
CA PRO A 206 3.10 0.13 -7.70
C PRO A 206 3.62 -1.27 -7.32
N PHE A 207 2.78 -2.04 -6.63
CA PHE A 207 3.07 -3.43 -6.28
C PHE A 207 1.80 -4.27 -6.42
N ASP A 208 1.80 -5.25 -7.32
CA ASP A 208 0.61 -6.04 -7.59
C ASP A 208 0.45 -7.19 -6.61
N VAL A 209 -0.76 -7.37 -6.09
CA VAL A 209 -1.13 -8.45 -5.18
C VAL A 209 -2.25 -9.26 -5.82
N ARG A 210 -1.96 -10.54 -6.08
CA ARG A 210 -2.95 -11.52 -6.53
C ARG A 210 -3.88 -11.85 -5.38
N VAL A 211 -5.15 -11.50 -5.48
CA VAL A 211 -6.18 -11.90 -4.54
C VAL A 211 -6.82 -13.20 -5.01
N CYS A 212 -6.98 -14.16 -4.09
CA CYS A 212 -7.54 -15.47 -4.38
C CYS A 212 -8.29 -16.03 -3.16
N ALA A 213 -9.12 -17.05 -3.38
CA ALA A 213 -9.64 -17.92 -2.32
C ALA A 213 -8.95 -19.29 -2.40
N GLY A 214 -8.21 -19.67 -1.36
CA GLY A 214 -7.61 -20.99 -1.23
C GLY A 214 -6.35 -21.24 -2.05
N CYS A 215 -5.74 -20.22 -2.67
CA CYS A 215 -4.55 -20.44 -3.50
C CYS A 215 -3.28 -20.73 -2.73
N LEU A 216 -3.26 -20.47 -1.42
CA LEU A 216 -2.16 -20.88 -0.55
C LEU A 216 -2.49 -22.15 0.21
N GLN A 217 -3.68 -22.73 0.10
CA GLN A 217 -4.06 -23.92 0.86
C GLN A 217 -3.68 -25.21 0.12
N ALA A 218 -2.80 -26.01 0.71
CA ALA A 218 -2.17 -27.17 0.06
C ALA A 218 -3.14 -28.25 -0.44
N MET A 219 -4.33 -28.35 0.18
CA MET A 219 -5.30 -29.37 -0.17
C MET A 219 -6.65 -28.80 -0.58
N TYR A 220 -6.78 -27.49 -0.80
CA TYR A 220 -8.06 -26.89 -1.18
C TYR A 220 -8.60 -27.48 -2.49
N PRO A 221 -9.90 -27.86 -2.57
CA PRO A 221 -10.95 -27.73 -1.55
C PRO A 221 -11.07 -28.91 -0.55
N LEU A 222 -10.22 -29.92 -0.65
CA LEU A 222 -10.19 -31.14 0.16
C LEU A 222 -9.35 -30.98 1.45
N THR A 223 -9.89 -30.35 2.49
CA THR A 223 -9.17 -30.22 3.77
C THR A 223 -9.32 -31.47 4.65
N PRO A 224 -8.21 -32.10 5.10
CA PRO A 224 -8.26 -33.29 5.96
C PRO A 224 -8.71 -32.92 7.38
N SER A 225 -9.05 -33.93 8.19
CA SER A 225 -9.26 -33.70 9.63
C SER A 225 -7.93 -33.32 10.30
N CYS A 226 -7.96 -32.51 11.37
CA CYS A 226 -6.74 -32.18 12.13
C CYS A 226 -6.14 -33.39 12.88
N ALA A 227 -6.88 -34.49 12.99
CA ALA A 227 -6.33 -35.75 13.49
C ALA A 227 -5.40 -36.41 12.45
N ASP A 228 -5.75 -36.27 11.16
CA ASP A 228 -5.06 -36.91 10.03
C ASP A 228 -4.03 -36.00 9.33
N ALA A 229 -3.99 -34.71 9.70
CA ALA A 229 -3.02 -33.77 9.15
C ALA A 229 -1.57 -34.17 9.51
N PRO A 230 -0.62 -34.13 8.56
CA PRO A 230 0.80 -34.35 8.82
C PRO A 230 1.34 -33.53 10.00
N LYS A 231 2.13 -34.19 10.85
CA LYS A 231 2.77 -33.61 12.04
C LYS A 231 4.28 -33.91 12.03
N PRO A 232 5.16 -32.90 12.17
CA PRO A 232 4.85 -31.47 12.17
C PRO A 232 4.30 -31.03 10.80
N ASN A 233 3.58 -29.92 10.77
CA ASN A 233 3.05 -29.36 9.54
C ASN A 233 4.24 -28.98 8.62
N PRO A 234 4.36 -29.53 7.40
CA PRO A 234 5.48 -29.19 6.52
C PRO A 234 5.29 -27.85 5.77
N LEU A 235 4.16 -27.17 5.98
CA LEU A 235 3.61 -26.11 5.12
C LEU A 235 3.01 -25.00 5.98
N HIS A 236 3.83 -23.98 6.29
CA HIS A 236 3.51 -22.91 7.25
C HIS A 236 3.29 -21.52 6.62
N GLY A 237 3.31 -21.39 5.29
CA GLY A 237 3.28 -20.07 4.65
C GLY A 237 4.56 -19.27 4.89
N ASN A 238 4.55 -17.97 4.57
CA ASN A 238 5.67 -17.08 4.87
C ASN A 238 5.59 -16.67 6.35
N PRO A 239 6.52 -17.04 7.23
CA PRO A 239 6.47 -16.73 8.66
C PRO A 239 6.47 -15.22 9.00
N CYS A 240 6.90 -14.38 8.06
CA CYS A 240 6.84 -12.92 8.20
C CYS A 240 5.59 -12.27 7.65
N ASN A 241 4.78 -13.11 7.01
CA ASN A 241 3.48 -12.77 6.49
C ASN A 241 2.68 -14.09 6.52
N ILE A 242 2.38 -14.63 7.72
CA ILE A 242 2.04 -16.07 8.06
C ILE A 242 0.95 -16.72 7.17
N ALA A 243 0.33 -15.94 6.32
CA ALA A 243 -0.79 -16.27 5.48
C ALA A 243 -0.59 -15.93 4.00
N GLN A 244 0.58 -15.41 3.58
CA GLN A 244 0.80 -14.73 2.29
C GLN A 244 2.22 -14.99 1.76
N ASP A 245 2.47 -14.80 0.45
CA ASP A 245 3.82 -14.82 -0.17
C ASP A 245 4.78 -15.97 0.22
N GLY A 246 4.25 -17.16 0.44
CA GLY A 246 5.02 -18.29 0.94
C GLY A 246 4.73 -19.59 0.21
N PRO A 247 5.40 -20.69 0.60
CA PRO A 247 4.96 -22.03 0.23
C PRO A 247 3.51 -22.23 0.68
N ALA A 248 2.85 -23.25 0.13
CA ALA A 248 1.50 -23.58 0.56
C ALA A 248 1.42 -23.71 2.10
N VAL A 249 0.26 -23.39 2.65
CA VAL A 249 -0.18 -23.59 4.02
C VAL A 249 -0.99 -24.88 4.04
N LEU A 250 -0.61 -25.83 4.89
CA LEU A 250 -1.48 -26.96 5.17
C LEU A 250 -2.54 -26.50 6.16
N CYS A 251 -3.80 -26.64 5.78
CA CYS A 251 -4.94 -26.41 6.66
C CYS A 251 -5.66 -27.73 6.96
N CYS A 252 -6.38 -27.79 8.06
CA CYS A 252 -7.18 -28.94 8.47
C CYS A 252 -8.52 -28.51 9.07
N THR A 253 -9.46 -29.44 9.25
CA THR A 253 -10.72 -29.21 9.94
C THR A 253 -10.74 -29.87 11.31
N ASN A 254 -11.16 -29.13 12.34
CA ASN A 254 -11.35 -29.72 13.67
C ASN A 254 -12.65 -30.56 13.72
N PRO A 255 -12.95 -31.29 14.82
CA PRO A 255 -14.18 -32.08 14.94
C PRO A 255 -15.48 -31.28 14.81
N GLY A 256 -15.43 -29.95 14.97
CA GLY A 256 -16.55 -29.04 14.75
C GLY A 256 -16.69 -28.53 13.31
N GLY A 257 -15.85 -29.00 12.38
CA GLY A 257 -15.83 -28.55 10.98
C GLY A 257 -15.19 -27.18 10.75
N VAL A 258 -14.53 -26.61 11.75
CA VAL A 258 -13.85 -25.31 11.62
C VAL A 258 -12.48 -25.50 10.98
N LEU A 259 -12.18 -24.69 9.96
CA LEU A 259 -10.89 -24.64 9.30
C LEU A 259 -9.81 -24.06 10.22
N ILE A 260 -8.65 -24.71 10.28
CA ILE A 260 -7.47 -24.30 11.04
C ILE A 260 -6.28 -24.17 10.08
N CYS A 261 -5.68 -22.97 10.03
CA CYS A 261 -4.54 -22.62 9.18
C CYS A 261 -3.51 -21.77 9.96
N PRO A 262 -2.23 -22.16 10.02
CA PRO A 262 -1.70 -23.47 9.65
C PRO A 262 -2.29 -24.58 10.54
N ALA A 263 -2.33 -25.81 10.02
CA ALA A 263 -2.68 -27.00 10.79
C ALA A 263 -1.75 -27.14 12.01
N PRO A 264 -2.26 -27.61 13.17
CA PRO A 264 -1.47 -27.68 14.40
C PRO A 264 -0.27 -28.62 14.30
N ASP A 265 0.88 -28.14 14.75
CA ASP A 265 2.05 -28.97 15.08
C ASP A 265 1.80 -29.62 16.44
N ALA A 266 1.67 -30.95 16.49
CA ALA A 266 1.45 -31.67 17.74
C ALA A 266 2.75 -31.94 18.50
#